data_AF-A0A852ZG13-F1
#
_entry.id   AF-A0A852ZG13-F1
#
_cell.length_a   1.000
_cell.length_b   1.000
_cell.length_c   1.000
_cell.angle_alpha   90.00
_cell.angle_beta   90.00
_cell.angle_gamma   90.00
#
_symmetry.space_group_name_H-M   'P 1'
#
loop_
_entity.id
_entity.type
_entity.pdbx_description
1 polymer ?
#
loop_
_entity_poly.entity_id
_entity_poly.type
_entity_poly.pdbx_seq_one_letter_code
_entity_poly.pdbx_strand_id
1 'polypeptide(L)'
;MPEFSAVGPRPTAARAPADAAVGAALTRPGRASLPSRRAHWDLAEVAVHEPGRPLPSTLRSVWEARLGEPLDQVRLHTGPEAEAAAREQRARAFTVGEDITLGGTFDEHLLGHELTHVVQFRRAGRADTLAGPTSAASPAAEREATRVAGLARHGLPTGPVREAAHGVARTPVSDDVEFDLSYALNDWAVTAEEERRILDRLAGDSDLSATIVDLRRAGMLDALFDRIDAGGNRRRLYQILGAGRLNAAASALVEPYLRRLGTGAELQYFLGRHGVTTAAPAFNPAPLEAAVVGTRRTARTGVNAGGFLTEPFTGSGATGIISTESYQGTFYRTPGLPSIPVEDEVLMAAGHRSTLATYQNPLTGPASTGTPAWSPTHRRQQAELLLRRPIASIEADSYAGNLPSRAQVFQAAARAHNLTGALVAAFVLTEQRDQSQAEDAADYQSATSRLAQHNSSIGLGQVVVSTARRRDLFADLMTTDTRQRLGVNRTSGPGQFATADLLASEEYNIFAVARYIRQIADQAAGLSLASLPNTAAQYPGINLGAYAGNPSTWPDDNVRALGSEYTSTPWDDSLVPDWGDLVFQAYQDVRATGIL
;
A
#
# COMPACT_ATOMS: atom_id res chain seq x y z
N MET A 1 -41.45 6.91 41.25
CA MET A 1 -42.54 7.90 41.31
C MET A 1 -41.91 9.29 41.32
N PRO A 2 -42.27 10.21 40.42
CA PRO A 2 -43.15 10.04 39.24
C PRO A 2 -42.52 10.62 37.94
N GLU A 3 -43.08 10.55 36.74
CA GLU A 3 -43.99 9.64 36.02
C GLU A 3 -43.99 10.09 34.53
N PHE A 4 -44.01 9.11 33.63
CA PHE A 4 -44.77 8.96 32.37
C PHE A 4 -45.30 10.17 31.55
N SER A 5 -45.02 10.14 30.22
CA SER A 5 -46.05 9.79 29.22
C SER A 5 -45.52 9.55 27.80
N ALA A 6 -46.14 8.57 27.14
CA ALA A 6 -45.92 8.11 25.77
C ALA A 6 -47.19 8.35 24.92
N VAL A 7 -47.17 7.84 23.67
CA VAL A 7 -48.27 7.71 22.68
C VAL A 7 -48.41 8.96 21.77
N GLY A 8 -48.47 8.89 20.43
CA GLY A 8 -48.67 7.81 19.46
C GLY A 8 -48.92 8.43 18.06
N PRO A 9 -49.20 7.64 17.00
CA PRO A 9 -48.67 7.87 15.65
C PRO A 9 -49.67 8.36 14.56
N ARG A 10 -49.10 8.68 13.37
CA ARG A 10 -49.58 8.81 11.97
C ARG A 10 -51.09 8.68 11.66
N PRO A 11 -51.52 9.30 10.52
CA PRO A 11 -52.02 8.44 9.45
C PRO A 11 -51.56 8.79 8.02
N THR A 12 -51.53 7.72 7.23
CA THR A 12 -51.40 7.56 5.77
C THR A 12 -52.75 7.69 5.06
N ALA A 13 -52.76 8.10 3.78
CA ALA A 13 -53.67 7.65 2.69
C ALA A 13 -53.47 8.53 1.44
N ALA A 14 -53.76 8.18 0.18
CA ALA A 14 -53.78 6.96 -0.62
C ALA A 14 -54.19 7.39 -2.06
N ARG A 15 -53.40 7.01 -3.07
CA ARG A 15 -53.76 6.38 -4.37
C ARG A 15 -54.86 6.96 -5.32
N ALA A 16 -54.41 7.45 -6.51
CA ALA A 16 -54.88 7.28 -7.94
C ALA A 16 -56.39 7.47 -8.33
N PRO A 17 -56.83 7.60 -9.63
CA PRO A 17 -56.18 7.31 -10.93
C PRO A 17 -56.47 8.24 -12.16
N ALA A 18 -55.77 7.94 -13.26
CA ALA A 18 -56.03 7.94 -14.73
C ALA A 18 -57.15 8.78 -15.42
N ASP A 19 -56.77 9.35 -16.60
CA ASP A 19 -57.32 9.10 -17.96
C ASP A 19 -57.64 10.29 -18.88
N ALA A 20 -57.24 10.05 -20.14
CA ALA A 20 -57.87 10.41 -21.42
C ALA A 20 -57.60 11.75 -22.14
N ALA A 21 -57.08 11.56 -23.36
CA ALA A 21 -56.86 12.45 -24.48
C ALA A 21 -58.06 13.25 -25.00
N VAL A 22 -57.78 14.40 -25.64
CA VAL A 22 -58.49 14.83 -26.86
C VAL A 22 -57.48 15.48 -27.81
N GLY A 23 -57.32 14.89 -28.99
CA GLY A 23 -56.74 15.55 -30.16
C GLY A 23 -57.84 16.17 -31.02
N ALA A 24 -57.60 17.37 -31.53
CA ALA A 24 -58.24 17.88 -32.74
C ALA A 24 -57.31 18.87 -33.44
N ALA A 25 -56.96 18.53 -34.67
CA ALA A 25 -56.08 19.26 -35.56
C ALA A 25 -56.78 20.46 -36.21
N LEU A 26 -56.08 21.59 -36.32
CA LEU A 26 -56.32 22.59 -37.37
C LEU A 26 -54.97 23.16 -37.88
N THR A 27 -54.57 22.63 -39.03
CA THR A 27 -53.97 23.31 -40.20
C THR A 27 -52.97 24.46 -40.00
N ARG A 28 -51.73 24.20 -40.47
CA ARG A 28 -50.69 25.20 -40.77
C ARG A 28 -51.15 26.20 -41.85
N PRO A 29 -50.64 27.44 -41.77
CA PRO A 29 -50.02 28.03 -42.95
C PRO A 29 -48.61 28.58 -42.66
N GLY A 30 -47.75 28.49 -43.67
CA GLY A 30 -46.79 29.54 -44.02
C GLY A 30 -45.56 29.72 -43.12
N ARG A 31 -44.43 29.14 -43.55
CA ARG A 31 -43.08 29.62 -43.21
C ARG A 31 -42.95 31.10 -43.59
N ALA A 32 -42.78 31.97 -42.61
CA ALA A 32 -42.07 33.23 -42.76
C ALA A 32 -40.81 33.14 -41.88
N SER A 33 -39.68 32.91 -42.53
CA SER A 33 -38.35 32.92 -41.93
C SER A 33 -38.02 34.32 -41.41
N LEU A 34 -38.12 34.52 -40.10
CA LEU A 34 -37.48 35.63 -39.42
C LEU A 34 -35.98 35.31 -39.27
N PRO A 35 -35.07 36.24 -39.60
CA PRO A 35 -33.64 36.00 -39.43
C PRO A 35 -33.32 35.97 -37.94
N SER A 36 -33.09 34.79 -37.38
CA SER A 36 -32.42 34.62 -36.09
C SER A 36 -30.94 34.98 -36.24
N ARG A 37 -30.64 36.28 -36.34
CA ARG A 37 -29.30 36.76 -35.99
C ARG A 37 -29.16 36.66 -34.48
N ARG A 38 -28.77 35.48 -33.98
CA ARG A 38 -27.91 35.48 -32.79
C ARG A 38 -26.60 36.11 -33.28
N ALA A 39 -26.36 37.35 -32.89
CA ALA A 39 -25.06 37.95 -33.05
C ALA A 39 -24.08 37.08 -32.25
N HIS A 40 -23.35 36.21 -32.94
CA HIS A 40 -22.09 35.69 -32.43
C HIS A 40 -21.15 36.88 -32.48
N TRP A 41 -20.86 37.49 -31.34
CA TRP A 41 -19.76 38.43 -31.23
C TRP A 41 -18.48 37.59 -31.12
N ASP A 42 -17.51 37.82 -31.99
CA ASP A 42 -16.19 37.23 -31.80
C ASP A 42 -15.63 37.78 -30.48
N LEU A 43 -15.16 36.97 -29.54
CA LEU A 43 -14.67 37.50 -28.26
C LEU A 43 -13.42 38.40 -28.45
N ALA A 44 -12.74 38.24 -29.60
CA ALA A 44 -11.75 39.19 -30.10
C ALA A 44 -12.36 40.53 -30.56
N GLU A 45 -13.62 40.58 -31.01
CA GLU A 45 -14.34 41.83 -31.29
C GLU A 45 -14.85 42.52 -30.02
N VAL A 46 -15.18 41.82 -28.92
CA VAL A 46 -15.68 42.47 -27.69
C VAL A 46 -14.56 43.30 -27.04
N ALA A 47 -13.32 42.82 -27.09
CA ALA A 47 -12.17 43.47 -26.50
C ALA A 47 -11.62 44.68 -27.30
N VAL A 48 -12.17 44.99 -28.48
CA VAL A 48 -11.51 45.90 -29.46
C VAL A 48 -12.37 47.10 -29.88
N HIS A 49 -13.50 47.38 -29.23
CA HIS A 49 -14.30 48.56 -29.60
C HIS A 49 -13.76 49.88 -29.01
N GLU A 50 -13.03 49.84 -27.89
CA GLU A 50 -12.22 50.96 -27.39
C GLU A 50 -10.79 50.50 -27.03
N PRO A 51 -9.75 51.32 -27.27
CA PRO A 51 -8.40 50.98 -26.84
C PRO A 51 -8.35 50.97 -25.30
N GLY A 52 -8.11 49.79 -24.73
CA GLY A 52 -7.94 49.61 -23.28
C GLY A 52 -6.85 50.53 -22.72
N ARG A 53 -6.99 50.93 -21.45
CA ARG A 53 -6.03 51.84 -20.80
C ARG A 53 -4.81 51.07 -20.33
N PRO A 54 -3.59 51.64 -20.39
CA PRO A 54 -2.42 50.98 -19.83
C PRO A 54 -2.58 50.77 -18.32
N LEU A 55 -2.02 49.67 -17.81
CA LEU A 55 -1.95 49.42 -16.37
C LEU A 55 -1.28 50.62 -15.67
N PRO A 56 -1.92 51.26 -14.65
CA PRO A 56 -1.37 52.43 -13.99
C PRO A 56 0.05 52.18 -13.46
N SER A 57 0.95 53.14 -13.65
CA SER A 57 2.38 52.97 -13.40
C SER A 57 2.71 52.49 -11.98
N THR A 58 1.95 52.93 -10.99
CA THR A 58 2.10 52.52 -9.58
C THR A 58 1.76 51.05 -9.36
N LEU A 59 0.67 50.55 -9.94
CA LEU A 59 0.29 49.14 -9.87
C LEU A 59 1.23 48.26 -10.71
N ARG A 60 1.60 48.75 -11.89
CA ARG A 60 2.52 48.06 -12.79
C ARG A 60 3.85 47.76 -12.11
N SER A 61 4.52 48.76 -11.53
CA SER A 61 5.82 48.56 -10.88
C SER A 61 5.75 47.60 -9.68
N VAL A 62 4.64 47.60 -8.94
CA VAL A 62 4.42 46.66 -7.82
C VAL A 62 4.27 45.23 -8.33
N TRP A 63 3.48 45.01 -9.37
CA TRP A 63 3.22 43.68 -9.90
C TRP A 63 4.36 43.13 -10.75
N GLU A 64 5.10 43.97 -11.48
CA GLU A 64 6.34 43.58 -12.17
C GLU A 64 7.38 43.06 -11.17
N ALA A 65 7.54 43.72 -10.01
CA ALA A 65 8.45 43.27 -8.96
C ALA A 65 8.02 41.94 -8.31
N ARG A 66 6.70 41.67 -8.23
CA ARG A 66 6.15 40.46 -7.59
C ARG A 66 6.06 39.26 -8.54
N LEU A 67 5.83 39.49 -9.83
CA LEU A 67 5.73 38.44 -10.86
C LEU A 67 7.05 38.20 -11.58
N GLY A 68 7.98 39.16 -11.54
CA GLY A 68 9.27 39.07 -12.22
C GLY A 68 9.17 39.19 -13.75
N GLU A 69 8.10 39.80 -14.25
CA GLU A 69 7.78 39.93 -15.68
C GLU A 69 7.38 41.37 -16.00
N PRO A 70 7.74 41.94 -17.16
CA PRO A 70 7.30 43.28 -17.56
C PRO A 70 5.79 43.28 -17.82
N LEU A 71 5.06 44.34 -17.48
CA LEU A 71 3.59 44.42 -17.66
C LEU A 71 3.18 45.66 -18.48
N ASP A 72 4.10 46.19 -19.28
CA ASP A 72 3.94 47.40 -20.11
C ASP A 72 2.93 47.26 -21.26
N GLN A 73 2.76 46.03 -21.76
CA GLN A 73 1.81 45.74 -22.84
C GLN A 73 0.40 45.42 -22.33
N VAL A 74 0.21 45.32 -21.00
CA VAL A 74 -1.11 45.04 -20.42
C VAL A 74 -2.08 46.19 -20.66
N ARG A 75 -3.31 45.86 -21.04
CA ARG A 75 -4.41 46.81 -21.25
C ARG A 75 -5.59 46.45 -20.35
N LEU A 76 -6.12 47.45 -19.65
CA LEU A 76 -7.29 47.34 -18.79
C LEU A 76 -8.50 47.93 -19.50
N HIS A 77 -9.55 47.11 -19.63
CA HIS A 77 -10.86 47.51 -20.14
C HIS A 77 -11.82 47.68 -18.97
N THR A 78 -12.35 48.90 -18.82
CA THR A 78 -13.28 49.27 -17.74
C THR A 78 -14.42 50.12 -18.31
N GLY A 79 -15.55 50.20 -17.62
CA GLY A 79 -16.72 50.98 -18.03
C GLY A 79 -17.88 50.09 -18.51
N PRO A 80 -19.00 50.70 -18.96
CA PRO A 80 -20.26 49.99 -19.19
C PRO A 80 -20.18 48.80 -20.16
N GLU A 81 -19.30 48.87 -21.16
CA GLU A 81 -19.11 47.80 -22.15
C GLU A 81 -18.29 46.63 -21.57
N ALA A 82 -17.24 46.90 -20.80
CA ALA A 82 -16.47 45.90 -20.06
C ALA A 82 -17.34 45.20 -19.00
N GLU A 83 -18.23 45.94 -18.33
CA GLU A 83 -19.22 45.38 -17.39
C GLU A 83 -20.22 44.44 -18.09
N ALA A 84 -20.71 44.82 -19.27
CA ALA A 84 -21.60 43.97 -20.06
C ALA A 84 -20.90 42.68 -20.52
N ALA A 85 -19.65 42.79 -20.99
CA ALA A 85 -18.83 41.66 -21.43
C ALA A 85 -18.51 40.67 -20.30
N ALA A 86 -18.07 41.17 -19.15
CA ALA A 86 -17.77 40.34 -17.99
C ALA A 86 -19.03 39.60 -17.48
N ARG A 87 -20.19 40.28 -17.48
CA ARG A 87 -21.48 39.69 -17.10
C ARG A 87 -21.92 38.58 -18.07
N GLU A 88 -21.68 38.75 -19.37
CA GLU A 88 -21.96 37.71 -20.37
C GLU A 88 -21.13 36.45 -20.14
N GLN A 89 -19.87 36.62 -19.72
CA GLN A 89 -18.98 35.52 -19.32
C GLN A 89 -19.21 35.00 -17.90
N ARG A 90 -20.19 35.57 -17.16
CA ARG A 90 -20.44 35.27 -15.75
C ARG A 90 -19.20 35.42 -14.86
N ALA A 91 -18.31 36.35 -15.20
CA ALA A 91 -17.06 36.59 -14.51
C ALA A 91 -17.02 38.00 -13.90
N ARG A 92 -16.19 38.18 -12.86
CA ARG A 92 -15.90 39.52 -12.29
C ARG A 92 -14.83 40.26 -13.10
N ALA A 93 -13.93 39.50 -13.70
CA ALA A 93 -12.91 39.92 -14.64
C ALA A 93 -12.52 38.71 -15.51
N PHE A 94 -11.88 38.95 -16.64
CA PHE A 94 -11.24 37.89 -17.42
C PHE A 94 -10.08 38.45 -18.25
N THR A 95 -9.16 37.56 -18.62
CA THR A 95 -7.96 37.90 -19.38
C THR A 95 -7.99 37.24 -20.77
N VAL A 96 -7.70 38.01 -21.81
CA VAL A 96 -7.47 37.52 -23.17
C VAL A 96 -6.15 38.09 -23.66
N GLY A 97 -5.13 37.23 -23.78
CA GLY A 97 -3.80 37.66 -24.17
C GLY A 97 -3.19 38.65 -23.16
N GLU A 98 -3.09 39.91 -23.56
CA GLU A 98 -2.56 41.01 -22.73
C GLU A 98 -3.66 41.98 -22.27
N ASP A 99 -4.91 41.70 -22.63
CA ASP A 99 -6.07 42.51 -22.33
C ASP A 99 -6.84 41.91 -21.14
N ILE A 100 -7.07 42.72 -20.11
CA ILE A 100 -7.84 42.37 -18.92
C ILE A 100 -9.14 43.17 -18.93
N THR A 101 -10.27 42.49 -18.96
CA THR A 101 -11.60 43.10 -18.87
C THR A 101 -12.11 43.03 -17.44
N LEU A 102 -12.53 44.17 -16.89
CA LEU A 102 -12.98 44.30 -15.50
C LEU A 102 -14.47 44.64 -15.46
N GLY A 103 -15.26 43.77 -14.83
CA GLY A 103 -16.72 43.85 -14.79
C GLY A 103 -17.29 44.80 -13.72
N GLY A 104 -16.49 45.72 -13.19
CA GLY A 104 -16.87 46.65 -12.13
C GLY A 104 -15.69 47.03 -11.24
N THR A 105 -15.95 47.35 -9.98
CA THR A 105 -14.88 47.63 -8.99
C THR A 105 -14.04 46.38 -8.76
N PHE A 106 -12.72 46.54 -8.84
CA PHE A 106 -11.75 45.48 -8.61
C PHE A 106 -10.88 45.80 -7.40
N ASP A 107 -10.40 44.75 -6.75
CA ASP A 107 -9.39 44.84 -5.70
C ASP A 107 -8.03 44.36 -6.23
N GLU A 108 -6.98 44.58 -5.45
CA GLU A 108 -5.61 44.18 -5.81
C GLU A 108 -5.49 42.66 -6.01
N HIS A 109 -6.33 41.86 -5.34
CA HIS A 109 -6.32 40.41 -5.46
C HIS A 109 -6.86 39.96 -6.82
N LEU A 110 -8.03 40.47 -7.23
CA LEU A 110 -8.61 40.18 -8.53
C LEU A 110 -7.69 40.62 -9.66
N LEU A 111 -7.07 41.80 -9.54
CA LEU A 111 -6.10 42.28 -10.53
C LEU A 111 -4.86 41.37 -10.59
N GLY A 112 -4.35 40.92 -9.44
CA GLY A 112 -3.23 39.99 -9.37
C GLY A 112 -3.50 38.63 -10.01
N HIS A 113 -4.74 38.15 -9.87
CA HIS A 113 -5.22 36.91 -10.48
C HIS A 113 -5.16 37.01 -12.00
N GLU A 114 -5.77 38.05 -12.57
CA GLU A 114 -5.76 38.29 -14.02
C GLU A 114 -4.35 38.55 -14.58
N LEU A 115 -3.51 39.29 -13.85
CA LEU A 115 -2.12 39.51 -14.27
C LEU A 115 -1.29 38.22 -14.29
N THR A 116 -1.63 37.24 -13.44
CA THR A 116 -0.99 35.94 -13.48
C THR A 116 -1.38 35.18 -14.76
N HIS A 117 -2.64 35.29 -15.21
CA HIS A 117 -3.07 34.74 -16.50
C HIS A 117 -2.33 35.38 -17.69
N VAL A 118 -2.03 36.69 -17.65
CA VAL A 118 -1.20 37.34 -18.67
C VAL A 118 0.20 36.71 -18.75
N VAL A 119 0.83 36.47 -17.60
CA VAL A 119 2.16 35.84 -17.54
C VAL A 119 2.12 34.39 -18.03
N GLN A 120 1.10 33.64 -17.63
CA GLN A 120 0.88 32.26 -18.08
C GLN A 120 0.69 32.20 -19.60
N PHE A 121 -0.10 33.12 -20.17
CA PHE A 121 -0.33 33.24 -21.60
C PHE A 121 0.97 33.54 -22.36
N ARG A 122 1.78 34.48 -21.87
CA ARG A 122 3.06 34.82 -22.52
C ARG A 122 4.07 33.69 -22.51
N ARG A 123 4.15 32.97 -21.39
CA ARG A 123 5.05 31.82 -21.23
C ARG A 123 4.62 30.64 -22.10
N ALA A 124 3.34 30.57 -22.51
CA ALA A 124 2.83 29.56 -23.44
C ALA A 124 3.27 29.75 -24.91
N GLY A 125 3.89 30.89 -25.21
CA GLY A 125 4.34 31.23 -26.56
C GLY A 125 3.18 31.63 -27.48
N ARG A 126 3.44 32.59 -28.39
CA ARG A 126 2.51 32.98 -29.47
C ARG A 126 2.43 31.87 -30.54
N ALA A 127 1.97 30.67 -30.20
CA ALA A 127 1.67 29.62 -31.15
C ALA A 127 0.16 29.64 -31.48
N ASP A 128 -0.13 30.16 -32.67
CA ASP A 128 -1.39 30.11 -33.40
C ASP A 128 -2.54 31.03 -32.91
N THR A 129 -2.60 32.23 -33.50
CA THR A 129 -3.66 33.23 -33.34
C THR A 129 -4.93 32.93 -34.15
N LEU A 130 -5.21 31.64 -34.43
CA LEU A 130 -6.39 31.23 -35.23
C LEU A 130 -7.21 30.08 -34.61
N ALA A 131 -6.91 29.64 -33.40
CA ALA A 131 -7.90 28.97 -32.57
C ALA A 131 -8.67 30.05 -31.79
N GLY A 132 -10.00 29.99 -31.83
CA GLY A 132 -10.89 30.93 -31.14
C GLY A 132 -10.62 31.06 -29.63
N PRO A 133 -11.38 31.93 -28.93
CA PRO A 133 -11.08 32.41 -27.59
C PRO A 133 -10.62 31.29 -26.67
N THR A 134 -9.48 31.51 -26.02
CA THR A 134 -8.90 30.61 -25.02
C THR A 134 -10.00 30.15 -24.09
N SER A 135 -10.45 28.92 -24.29
CA SER A 135 -11.37 28.22 -23.41
C SER A 135 -10.80 28.27 -22.00
N ALA A 136 -11.65 28.56 -21.02
CA ALA A 136 -11.41 28.55 -19.58
C ALA A 136 -10.03 28.00 -19.18
N ALA A 137 -9.22 28.85 -18.53
CA ALA A 137 -7.91 28.43 -18.06
C ALA A 137 -8.05 27.12 -17.28
N SER A 138 -7.05 26.24 -17.40
CA SER A 138 -7.12 24.96 -16.69
C SER A 138 -7.31 25.22 -15.19
N PRO A 139 -8.00 24.34 -14.44
CA PRO A 139 -8.14 24.50 -12.99
C PRO A 139 -6.78 24.71 -12.28
N ALA A 140 -5.70 24.16 -12.83
CA ALA A 140 -4.31 24.39 -12.42
C ALA A 140 -3.89 25.86 -12.52
N ALA A 141 -4.13 26.45 -13.70
CA ALA A 141 -3.80 27.83 -14.01
C ALA A 141 -4.61 28.80 -13.13
N GLU A 142 -5.90 28.52 -12.90
CA GLU A 142 -6.79 29.29 -12.04
C GLU A 142 -6.33 29.32 -10.57
N ARG A 143 -5.83 28.21 -10.05
CA ARG A 143 -5.33 28.16 -8.66
C ARG A 143 -3.94 28.69 -8.51
N GLU A 144 -3.09 28.54 -9.52
CA GLU A 144 -1.82 29.26 -9.54
C GLU A 144 -2.07 30.76 -9.57
N ALA A 145 -2.98 31.26 -10.40
CA ALA A 145 -3.40 32.66 -10.42
C ALA A 145 -3.92 33.13 -9.07
N THR A 146 -4.79 32.33 -8.44
CA THR A 146 -5.32 32.59 -7.09
C THR A 146 -4.21 32.64 -6.03
N ARG A 147 -3.29 31.66 -6.04
CA ARG A 147 -2.16 31.55 -5.10
C ARG A 147 -1.17 32.71 -5.27
N VAL A 148 -0.79 33.00 -6.51
CA VAL A 148 0.14 34.07 -6.85
C VAL A 148 -0.45 35.42 -6.45
N ALA A 149 -1.73 35.68 -6.75
CA ALA A 149 -2.44 36.87 -6.31
C ALA A 149 -2.43 37.04 -4.78
N GLY A 150 -2.69 35.95 -4.05
CA GLY A 150 -2.65 35.94 -2.58
C GLY A 150 -1.27 36.23 -1.99
N LEU A 151 -0.23 35.53 -2.44
CA LEU A 151 1.15 35.71 -1.96
C LEU A 151 1.69 37.10 -2.31
N ALA A 152 1.43 37.54 -3.54
CA ALA A 152 1.84 38.84 -4.03
C ALA A 152 1.24 39.98 -3.19
N ARG A 153 -0.05 39.91 -2.83
CA ARG A 153 -0.70 40.89 -1.95
C ARG A 153 0.04 41.06 -0.62
N HIS A 154 0.61 39.98 -0.09
CA HIS A 154 1.34 39.98 1.18
C HIS A 154 2.85 40.26 1.02
N GLY A 155 3.31 40.59 -0.19
CA GLY A 155 4.72 40.84 -0.47
C GLY A 155 5.61 39.59 -0.32
N LEU A 156 5.00 38.39 -0.35
CA LEU A 156 5.71 37.13 -0.22
C LEU A 156 6.23 36.64 -1.57
N PRO A 157 7.35 35.89 -1.60
CA PRO A 157 7.85 35.29 -2.84
C PRO A 157 6.79 34.39 -3.50
N THR A 158 6.45 34.69 -4.75
CA THR A 158 5.41 34.00 -5.54
C THR A 158 5.93 32.71 -6.20
N GLY A 159 7.25 32.60 -6.39
CA GLY A 159 7.89 31.57 -7.22
C GLY A 159 7.67 31.81 -8.71
N PRO A 160 8.31 31.04 -9.61
CA PRO A 160 8.08 31.18 -11.05
C PRO A 160 6.65 30.74 -11.41
N VAL A 161 5.92 31.60 -12.13
CA VAL A 161 4.59 31.31 -12.71
C VAL A 161 4.70 30.25 -13.83
N ARG A 162 3.92 29.18 -13.80
CA ARG A 162 4.01 28.11 -14.80
C ARG A 162 3.33 28.50 -16.12
N GLU A 163 3.62 27.76 -17.19
CA GLU A 163 2.94 27.88 -18.47
C GLU A 163 1.51 27.33 -18.36
N ALA A 164 0.53 27.97 -19.02
CA ALA A 164 -0.81 27.39 -19.14
C ALA A 164 -0.75 26.17 -20.08
N ALA A 165 -0.77 24.96 -19.52
CA ALA A 165 -0.75 23.74 -20.33
C ALA A 165 -1.97 23.68 -21.25
N HIS A 166 -1.77 23.81 -22.56
CA HIS A 166 -2.80 23.60 -23.57
C HIS A 166 -3.14 22.11 -23.70
N GLY A 167 -4.41 21.76 -23.45
CA GLY A 167 -5.17 20.77 -24.21
C GLY A 167 -4.62 19.35 -24.38
N VAL A 168 -3.82 18.81 -23.46
CA VAL A 168 -3.61 17.35 -23.44
C VAL A 168 -4.90 16.71 -22.93
N ALA A 169 -5.46 15.75 -23.66
CA ALA A 169 -6.63 15.00 -23.21
C ALA A 169 -6.28 14.28 -21.90
N ARG A 170 -6.79 14.81 -20.79
CA ARG A 170 -6.63 14.25 -19.46
C ARG A 170 -7.79 13.36 -19.13
N THR A 171 -7.55 12.39 -18.25
CA THR A 171 -8.65 11.62 -17.68
C THR A 171 -9.52 12.53 -16.80
N PRO A 172 -10.85 12.33 -16.75
CA PRO A 172 -11.71 13.06 -15.81
C PRO A 172 -11.25 12.91 -14.35
N VAL A 173 -10.72 11.73 -14.00
CA VAL A 173 -10.19 11.45 -12.66
C VAL A 173 -8.96 12.30 -12.36
N SER A 174 -8.03 12.48 -13.31
CA SER A 174 -6.83 13.28 -13.09
C SER A 174 -7.13 14.78 -12.96
N ASP A 175 -8.18 15.29 -13.61
CA ASP A 175 -8.64 16.67 -13.43
C ASP A 175 -9.26 16.88 -12.04
N ASP A 176 -10.11 15.94 -11.63
CA ASP A 176 -10.77 15.96 -10.32
C ASP A 176 -9.79 15.78 -9.15
N VAL A 177 -8.83 14.86 -9.29
CA VAL A 177 -7.79 14.62 -8.27
C VAL A 177 -6.86 15.81 -8.18
N GLU A 178 -6.47 16.40 -9.32
CA GLU A 178 -5.71 17.64 -9.28
C GLU A 178 -6.50 18.75 -8.57
N PHE A 179 -7.81 18.86 -8.82
CA PHE A 179 -8.67 19.81 -8.14
C PHE A 179 -8.69 19.61 -6.63
N ASP A 180 -8.93 18.39 -6.17
CA ASP A 180 -8.96 18.09 -4.74
C ASP A 180 -7.58 18.21 -4.06
N LEU A 181 -6.47 18.03 -4.80
CA LEU A 181 -5.11 18.17 -4.27
C LEU A 181 -4.65 19.63 -4.11
N SER A 182 -5.29 20.57 -4.79
CA SER A 182 -4.81 21.94 -4.96
C SER A 182 -5.34 22.91 -3.90
N TYR A 183 -4.47 23.80 -3.40
CA TYR A 183 -4.83 24.74 -2.32
C TYR A 183 -5.80 25.84 -2.76
N ALA A 184 -6.72 26.21 -1.87
CA ALA A 184 -7.51 27.45 -1.93
C ALA A 184 -7.00 28.46 -0.88
N LEU A 185 -7.32 29.76 -1.00
CA LEU A 185 -6.80 30.82 -0.10
C LEU A 185 -7.20 30.69 1.38
N ASN A 186 -8.17 29.84 1.67
CA ASN A 186 -8.66 29.51 3.00
C ASN A 186 -8.26 28.09 3.44
N ASP A 187 -7.49 27.36 2.63
CA ASP A 187 -7.16 25.96 2.85
C ASP A 187 -5.69 25.68 2.59
N TRP A 188 -4.90 25.61 3.67
CA TRP A 188 -3.46 25.38 3.66
C TRP A 188 -3.10 23.89 3.82
N ALA A 189 -4.11 23.01 3.84
CA ALA A 189 -3.97 21.57 3.91
C ALA A 189 -4.99 20.90 2.96
N VAL A 190 -4.82 19.61 2.68
CA VAL A 190 -5.89 18.78 2.11
C VAL A 190 -6.62 18.18 3.31
N THR A 191 -7.93 18.38 3.41
CA THR A 191 -8.74 17.85 4.51
C THR A 191 -8.85 16.33 4.44
N ALA A 192 -9.11 15.66 5.57
CA ALA A 192 -9.29 14.21 5.59
C ALA A 192 -10.47 13.75 4.71
N GLU A 193 -11.51 14.58 4.54
CA GLU A 193 -12.62 14.37 3.61
C GLU A 193 -12.18 14.44 2.14
N GLU A 194 -11.33 15.42 1.79
CA GLU A 194 -10.73 15.53 0.46
C GLU A 194 -9.82 14.36 0.15
N GLU A 195 -8.96 13.97 1.08
CA GLU A 195 -8.11 12.80 0.93
C GLU A 195 -8.95 11.55 0.66
N ARG A 196 -10.02 11.31 1.44
CA ARG A 196 -10.92 10.16 1.23
C ARG A 196 -11.55 10.19 -0.16
N ARG A 197 -12.00 11.35 -0.62
CA ARG A 197 -12.58 11.53 -1.95
C ARG A 197 -11.58 11.27 -3.07
N ILE A 198 -10.35 11.78 -2.95
CA ILE A 198 -9.25 11.47 -3.88
C ILE A 198 -9.03 9.96 -3.96
N LEU A 199 -8.94 9.29 -2.81
CA LEU A 199 -8.70 7.86 -2.75
C LEU A 199 -9.87 7.05 -3.33
N ASP A 200 -11.11 7.46 -3.10
CA ASP A 200 -12.28 6.82 -3.69
C ASP A 200 -12.27 6.94 -5.23
N ARG A 201 -11.90 8.11 -5.77
CA ARG A 201 -11.74 8.33 -7.20
C ARG A 201 -10.63 7.44 -7.79
N LEU A 202 -9.44 7.42 -7.18
CA LEU A 202 -8.33 6.59 -7.65
C LEU A 202 -8.61 5.08 -7.54
N ALA A 203 -9.36 4.65 -6.51
CA ALA A 203 -9.77 3.26 -6.34
C ALA A 203 -10.77 2.82 -7.42
N GLY A 204 -11.71 3.70 -7.80
CA GLY A 204 -12.71 3.45 -8.84
C GLY A 204 -12.24 3.70 -10.27
N ASP A 205 -11.03 4.24 -10.45
CA ASP A 205 -10.50 4.61 -11.76
C ASP A 205 -10.25 3.39 -12.67
N SER A 206 -10.89 3.40 -13.85
CA SER A 206 -10.73 2.38 -14.88
C SER A 206 -9.39 2.47 -15.63
N ASP A 207 -8.75 3.65 -15.65
CA ASP A 207 -7.44 3.85 -16.27
C ASP A 207 -6.50 4.64 -15.33
N LEU A 208 -6.23 4.03 -14.18
CA LEU A 208 -5.32 4.58 -13.20
C LEU A 208 -3.92 4.87 -13.78
N SER A 209 -3.48 4.10 -14.77
CA SER A 209 -2.17 4.33 -15.42
C SER A 209 -2.12 5.69 -16.12
N ALA A 210 -3.15 6.03 -16.91
CA ALA A 210 -3.25 7.34 -17.56
C ALA A 210 -3.34 8.47 -16.52
N THR A 211 -4.14 8.29 -15.46
CA THR A 211 -4.27 9.27 -14.37
C THR A 211 -2.92 9.60 -13.71
N ILE A 212 -2.10 8.60 -13.41
CA ILE A 212 -0.77 8.81 -12.81
C ILE A 212 0.17 9.55 -13.76
N VAL A 213 0.12 9.23 -15.06
CA VAL A 213 0.91 9.93 -16.09
C VAL A 213 0.47 11.40 -16.21
N ASP A 214 -0.83 11.67 -16.18
CA ASP A 214 -1.37 13.03 -16.22
C ASP A 214 -0.94 13.83 -14.99
N LEU A 215 -1.07 13.26 -13.78
CA LEU A 215 -0.65 13.91 -12.54
C LEU A 215 0.86 14.20 -12.54
N ARG A 216 1.68 13.30 -13.12
CA ARG A 216 3.12 13.56 -13.29
C ARG A 216 3.37 14.73 -14.24
N ARG A 217 2.69 14.78 -15.39
CA ARG A 217 2.82 15.87 -16.38
C ARG A 217 2.37 17.21 -15.82
N ALA A 218 1.32 17.22 -14.99
CA ALA A 218 0.83 18.41 -14.28
C ALA A 218 1.73 18.83 -13.10
N GLY A 219 2.75 18.04 -12.74
CA GLY A 219 3.57 18.28 -11.54
C GLY A 219 2.80 18.12 -10.23
N MET A 220 1.74 17.31 -10.24
CA MET A 220 0.84 17.03 -9.12
C MET A 220 1.08 15.65 -8.49
N LEU A 221 1.91 14.81 -9.09
CA LEU A 221 2.27 13.52 -8.49
C LEU A 221 3.04 13.70 -7.17
N ASP A 222 3.91 14.70 -7.07
CA ASP A 222 4.57 15.05 -5.80
C ASP A 222 3.54 15.43 -4.72
N ALA A 223 2.58 16.29 -5.09
CA ALA A 223 1.51 16.72 -4.19
C ALA A 223 0.63 15.56 -3.73
N LEU A 224 0.37 14.55 -4.56
CA LEU A 224 -0.38 13.36 -4.17
C LEU A 224 0.28 12.61 -3.01
N PHE A 225 1.61 12.47 -3.02
CA PHE A 225 2.33 11.79 -1.95
C PHE A 225 2.59 12.67 -0.73
N ASP A 226 2.77 13.97 -0.94
CA ASP A 226 3.09 14.90 0.14
C ASP A 226 1.83 15.34 0.93
N ARG A 227 0.66 15.38 0.28
CA ARG A 227 -0.58 15.94 0.86
C ARG A 227 -1.61 14.91 1.30
N ILE A 228 -1.50 13.65 0.86
CA ILE A 228 -2.28 12.55 1.46
C ILE A 228 -1.49 12.07 2.69
N ASP A 229 -1.69 12.76 3.81
CA ASP A 229 -0.80 12.66 4.96
C ASP A 229 -1.44 11.94 6.16
N ALA A 230 -2.77 11.82 6.22
CA ALA A 230 -3.43 11.09 7.29
C ALA A 230 -3.07 9.60 7.22
N GLY A 231 -2.60 9.01 8.33
CA GLY A 231 -1.95 7.68 8.34
C GLY A 231 -2.73 6.58 7.61
N GLY A 232 -4.04 6.45 7.89
CA GLY A 232 -4.90 5.45 7.23
C GLY A 232 -5.12 5.71 5.74
N ASN A 233 -5.23 6.98 5.35
CA ASN A 233 -5.41 7.40 3.95
C ASN A 233 -4.12 7.22 3.14
N ARG A 234 -2.97 7.54 3.74
CA ARG A 234 -1.64 7.33 3.15
C ARG A 234 -1.38 5.85 2.88
N ARG A 235 -1.68 4.96 3.84
CA ARG A 235 -1.65 3.51 3.61
C ARG A 235 -2.55 3.10 2.45
N ARG A 236 -3.80 3.59 2.43
CA ARG A 236 -4.77 3.28 1.39
C ARG A 236 -4.30 3.76 0.00
N LEU A 237 -3.63 4.91 -0.09
CA LEU A 237 -3.00 5.39 -1.33
C LEU A 237 -2.02 4.36 -1.88
N TYR A 238 -1.09 3.89 -1.04
CA TYR A 238 -0.08 2.92 -1.48
C TYR A 238 -0.72 1.63 -1.97
N GLN A 239 -1.75 1.14 -1.28
CA GLN A 239 -2.47 -0.07 -1.66
C GLN A 239 -3.25 0.11 -2.98
N ILE A 240 -3.87 1.27 -3.21
CA ILE A 240 -4.58 1.60 -4.46
C ILE A 240 -3.61 1.58 -5.64
N LEU A 241 -2.44 2.20 -5.49
CA LEU A 241 -1.39 2.22 -6.50
C LEU A 241 -0.77 0.84 -6.71
N GLY A 242 -0.68 0.05 -5.64
CA GLY A 242 -0.12 -1.29 -5.63
C GLY A 242 -1.02 -2.38 -6.22
N ALA A 243 -2.32 -2.15 -6.33
CA ALA A 243 -3.36 -3.14 -6.67
C ALA A 243 -3.24 -3.82 -8.06
N GLY A 244 -2.12 -3.67 -8.77
CA GLY A 244 -1.85 -4.32 -10.06
C GLY A 244 -2.56 -3.68 -11.25
N ARG A 245 -3.12 -2.47 -11.08
CA ARG A 245 -3.79 -1.68 -12.15
C ARG A 245 -2.86 -0.73 -12.88
N LEU A 246 -1.63 -0.56 -12.39
CA LEU A 246 -0.60 0.24 -13.04
C LEU A 246 0.17 -0.62 -14.05
N ASN A 247 0.36 -0.11 -15.26
CA ASN A 247 1.33 -0.67 -16.19
C ASN A 247 2.77 -0.32 -15.76
N ALA A 248 3.75 -0.95 -16.40
CA ALA A 248 5.17 -0.78 -16.03
C ALA A 248 5.66 0.68 -16.07
N ALA A 249 5.18 1.48 -17.02
CA ALA A 249 5.57 2.88 -17.14
C ALA A 249 5.02 3.73 -15.98
N ALA A 250 3.75 3.54 -15.61
CA ALA A 250 3.13 4.24 -14.49
C ALA A 250 3.72 3.78 -13.13
N SER A 251 4.01 2.49 -12.97
CA SER A 251 4.71 1.99 -11.77
C SER A 251 6.09 2.63 -11.60
N ALA A 252 6.86 2.78 -12.69
CA ALA A 252 8.18 3.42 -12.65
C ALA A 252 8.13 4.90 -12.22
N LEU A 253 6.99 5.59 -12.39
CA LEU A 253 6.77 6.95 -11.89
C LEU A 253 6.49 6.97 -10.37
N VAL A 254 5.88 5.93 -9.83
CA VAL A 254 5.48 5.83 -8.41
C VAL A 254 6.62 5.33 -7.51
N GLU A 255 7.42 4.38 -7.98
CA GLU A 255 8.47 3.73 -7.18
C GLU A 255 9.48 4.70 -6.51
N PRO A 256 9.95 5.80 -7.14
CA PRO A 256 10.84 6.76 -6.48
C PRO A 256 10.24 7.38 -5.21
N TYR A 257 8.91 7.59 -5.18
CA TYR A 257 8.21 8.12 -4.01
C TYR A 257 8.19 7.09 -2.88
N LEU A 258 7.86 5.84 -3.18
CA LEU A 258 7.85 4.74 -2.21
C LEU A 258 9.23 4.58 -1.55
N ARG A 259 10.30 4.60 -2.36
CA ARG A 259 11.69 4.53 -1.86
C ARG A 259 12.03 5.68 -0.93
N ARG A 260 11.61 6.91 -1.26
CA ARG A 260 11.80 8.10 -0.42
C ARG A 260 11.06 7.97 0.92
N LEU A 261 9.89 7.33 0.91
CA LEU A 261 9.02 7.15 2.07
C LEU A 261 9.42 5.97 2.96
N GLY A 262 10.21 5.03 2.44
CA GLY A 262 10.82 3.94 3.21
C GLY A 262 10.15 2.58 3.02
N THR A 263 10.66 1.59 3.75
CA THR A 263 10.28 0.17 3.63
C THR A 263 8.81 -0.09 3.95
N GLY A 264 8.24 0.58 4.94
CA GLY A 264 6.80 0.50 5.23
C GLY A 264 5.90 0.94 4.07
N ALA A 265 6.29 1.95 3.28
CA ALA A 265 5.52 2.39 2.11
C ALA A 265 5.60 1.37 0.97
N GLU A 266 6.80 0.85 0.68
CA GLU A 266 6.98 -0.25 -0.26
C GLU A 266 6.15 -1.48 0.15
N LEU A 267 6.21 -1.85 1.43
CA LEU A 267 5.46 -2.98 1.97
C LEU A 267 3.95 -2.84 1.70
N GLN A 268 3.34 -1.70 2.06
CA GLN A 268 1.90 -1.51 1.84
C GLN A 268 1.52 -1.47 0.36
N TYR A 269 2.40 -0.96 -0.51
CA TYR A 269 2.21 -1.02 -1.96
C TYR A 269 2.17 -2.47 -2.44
N PHE A 270 3.17 -3.29 -2.08
CA PHE A 270 3.21 -4.69 -2.51
C PHE A 270 2.12 -5.56 -1.85
N LEU A 271 1.77 -5.30 -0.59
CA LEU A 271 0.62 -5.96 0.04
C LEU A 271 -0.69 -5.64 -0.70
N GLY A 272 -0.86 -4.40 -1.17
CA GLY A 272 -1.96 -4.02 -2.06
C GLY A 272 -1.99 -4.85 -3.35
N ARG A 273 -0.82 -5.09 -3.96
CA ARG A 273 -0.65 -5.95 -5.15
C ARG A 273 -1.14 -7.37 -4.92
N HIS A 274 -0.94 -7.89 -3.71
CA HIS A 274 -1.31 -9.24 -3.34
C HIS A 274 -2.68 -9.33 -2.65
N GLY A 275 -3.43 -8.22 -2.58
CA GLY A 275 -4.80 -8.17 -2.08
C GLY A 275 -4.94 -8.12 -0.55
N VAL A 276 -3.89 -7.73 0.18
CA VAL A 276 -3.93 -7.54 1.63
C VAL A 276 -4.21 -6.06 1.94
N THR A 277 -5.47 -5.66 1.79
CA THR A 277 -5.90 -4.27 1.96
C THR A 277 -6.71 -4.02 3.23
N THR A 278 -7.20 -5.08 3.86
CA THR A 278 -8.04 -5.02 5.07
C THR A 278 -7.32 -5.57 6.28
N ALA A 279 -7.69 -5.06 7.46
CA ALA A 279 -7.28 -5.63 8.73
C ALA A 279 -7.87 -7.04 8.98
N ALA A 280 -7.32 -7.73 9.97
CA ALA A 280 -7.93 -8.94 10.53
C ALA A 280 -9.28 -8.62 11.18
N PRO A 281 -10.26 -9.56 11.12
CA PRO A 281 -11.37 -9.57 12.05
C PRO A 281 -10.87 -9.61 13.51
N ALA A 282 -11.67 -9.07 14.44
CA ALA A 282 -11.34 -9.15 15.85
C ALA A 282 -11.21 -10.62 16.30
N PHE A 283 -10.11 -10.93 17.00
CA PHE A 283 -9.80 -12.29 17.45
C PHE A 283 -9.20 -12.23 18.86
N ASN A 284 -9.76 -13.02 19.78
CA ASN A 284 -9.22 -13.21 21.12
C ASN A 284 -8.45 -14.54 21.15
N PRO A 285 -7.10 -14.53 21.23
CA PRO A 285 -6.31 -15.75 21.21
C PRO A 285 -6.36 -16.53 22.53
N ALA A 286 -6.70 -15.89 23.65
CA ALA A 286 -6.51 -16.46 25.00
C ALA A 286 -7.14 -17.84 25.22
N PRO A 287 -8.37 -18.14 24.75
CA PRO A 287 -8.95 -19.48 24.92
C PRO A 287 -8.18 -20.58 24.16
N LEU A 288 -7.66 -20.25 22.97
CA LEU A 288 -6.87 -21.19 22.18
C LEU A 288 -5.47 -21.32 22.77
N GLU A 289 -4.83 -20.21 23.17
CA GLU A 289 -3.53 -20.25 23.84
C GLU A 289 -3.55 -21.12 25.09
N ALA A 290 -4.55 -20.95 25.95
CA ALA A 290 -4.71 -21.76 27.15
C ALA A 290 -4.91 -23.26 26.86
N ALA A 291 -5.39 -23.62 25.67
CA ALA A 291 -5.63 -25.00 25.28
C ALA A 291 -4.39 -25.69 24.68
N VAL A 292 -3.52 -24.94 23.99
CA VAL A 292 -2.45 -25.54 23.16
C VAL A 292 -1.05 -25.03 23.41
N VAL A 293 -0.87 -23.90 24.11
CA VAL A 293 0.45 -23.31 24.35
C VAL A 293 0.95 -23.76 25.72
N GLY A 294 2.14 -24.35 25.72
CA GLY A 294 2.85 -24.74 26.94
C GLY A 294 3.17 -23.54 27.84
N THR A 295 3.35 -23.79 29.13
CA THR A 295 3.63 -22.76 30.14
C THR A 295 4.95 -22.94 30.87
N ARG A 296 5.72 -24.02 30.61
CA ARG A 296 7.03 -24.25 31.25
C ARG A 296 8.03 -23.20 30.76
N ARG A 297 8.72 -22.59 31.73
CA ARG A 297 9.66 -21.48 31.52
C ARG A 297 11.05 -21.82 32.04
N THR A 298 12.08 -21.20 31.47
CA THR A 298 13.43 -21.26 32.03
C THR A 298 13.46 -20.70 33.46
N ALA A 299 14.28 -21.30 34.33
CA ALA A 299 14.31 -21.01 35.76
C ALA A 299 15.05 -19.71 36.15
N ARG A 300 15.79 -19.09 35.22
CA ARG A 300 16.70 -17.97 35.49
C ARG A 300 16.33 -16.76 34.63
N THR A 301 16.22 -15.61 35.28
CA THR A 301 15.98 -14.32 34.64
C THR A 301 17.13 -13.39 34.97
N GLY A 302 17.62 -12.66 33.96
CA GLY A 302 18.22 -11.35 34.18
C GLY A 302 17.21 -10.36 34.79
N VAL A 303 17.54 -9.08 34.77
CA VAL A 303 16.90 -8.02 35.59
C VAL A 303 15.39 -7.81 35.31
N ASN A 304 14.78 -8.44 34.30
CA ASN A 304 13.34 -8.35 34.01
C ASN A 304 12.69 -9.74 33.86
N ALA A 305 11.55 -9.91 34.54
CA ALA A 305 10.89 -11.17 34.85
C ALA A 305 10.33 -11.96 33.65
N GLY A 306 10.39 -13.30 33.72
CA GLY A 306 9.53 -14.21 32.95
C GLY A 306 10.17 -15.51 32.45
N GLY A 307 11.46 -15.55 32.16
CA GLY A 307 12.09 -16.70 31.47
C GLY A 307 11.51 -16.96 30.08
N PHE A 308 12.13 -17.83 29.28
CA PHE A 308 11.60 -18.22 27.97
C PHE A 308 10.71 -19.44 28.09
N LEU A 309 9.60 -19.50 27.35
CA LEU A 309 8.87 -20.76 27.16
C LEU A 309 9.75 -21.75 26.36
N THR A 310 9.82 -22.99 26.81
CA THR A 310 10.74 -24.01 26.25
C THR A 310 10.01 -25.22 25.65
N GLU A 311 8.69 -25.23 25.62
CA GLU A 311 7.90 -26.36 25.13
C GLU A 311 7.64 -26.24 23.63
N PRO A 312 7.36 -27.37 22.94
CA PRO A 312 6.83 -27.35 21.57
C PRO A 312 5.64 -26.41 21.41
N PHE A 313 5.56 -25.73 20.26
CA PHE A 313 4.47 -24.79 19.96
C PHE A 313 4.35 -23.66 21.00
N THR A 314 5.48 -23.07 21.38
CA THR A 314 5.51 -21.86 22.23
C THR A 314 6.19 -20.66 21.59
N GLY A 315 6.78 -20.81 20.40
CA GLY A 315 7.40 -19.70 19.65
C GLY A 315 6.42 -18.62 19.18
N SER A 316 6.90 -17.75 18.30
CA SER A 316 6.18 -16.60 17.75
C SER A 316 4.87 -16.98 17.04
N GLY A 317 4.81 -18.11 16.34
CA GLY A 317 3.57 -18.63 15.75
C GLY A 317 2.48 -18.90 16.79
N ALA A 318 2.87 -19.39 17.97
CA ALA A 318 1.96 -19.75 19.04
C ALA A 318 1.61 -18.59 19.98
N THR A 319 2.50 -17.60 20.15
CA THR A 319 2.34 -16.51 21.13
C THR A 319 2.12 -15.13 20.51
N GLY A 320 2.51 -14.95 19.25
CA GLY A 320 2.52 -13.65 18.57
C GLY A 320 3.66 -12.73 19.02
N ILE A 321 4.57 -13.21 19.88
CA ILE A 321 5.72 -12.46 20.35
C ILE A 321 6.91 -12.80 19.44
N ILE A 322 7.37 -11.84 18.64
CA ILE A 322 8.52 -12.03 17.74
C ILE A 322 9.85 -11.72 18.43
N SER A 323 10.93 -12.20 17.80
CA SER A 323 12.28 -12.27 18.37
C SER A 323 13.00 -10.93 18.52
N THR A 324 12.47 -9.84 17.96
CA THR A 324 13.06 -8.50 18.06
C THR A 324 12.89 -7.94 19.48
N GLU A 325 13.66 -6.91 19.86
CA GLU A 325 13.52 -6.29 21.19
C GLU A 325 12.16 -5.60 21.38
N SER A 326 11.60 -5.08 20.29
CA SER A 326 10.25 -4.52 20.27
C SER A 326 9.66 -4.63 18.87
N TYR A 327 8.34 -4.73 18.83
CA TYR A 327 7.53 -4.67 17.63
C TYR A 327 6.26 -3.90 17.95
N GLN A 328 5.37 -3.70 17.00
CA GLN A 328 4.07 -3.09 17.29
C GLN A 328 2.97 -4.12 17.06
N GLY A 329 2.20 -4.35 18.12
CA GLY A 329 0.98 -5.14 18.08
C GLY A 329 -0.19 -4.28 17.63
N THR A 330 -1.38 -4.86 17.64
CA THR A 330 -2.62 -4.25 17.11
C THR A 330 -2.90 -2.82 17.61
N PHE A 331 -2.47 -2.44 18.82
CA PHE A 331 -2.76 -1.11 19.39
C PHE A 331 -1.54 -0.40 20.01
N TYR A 332 -0.45 -1.10 20.33
CA TYR A 332 0.69 -0.54 21.07
C TYR A 332 2.01 -1.18 20.64
N ARG A 333 3.11 -0.42 20.79
CA ARG A 333 4.46 -1.01 20.78
C ARG A 333 4.54 -2.06 21.88
N THR A 334 4.79 -3.29 21.48
CA THR A 334 4.81 -4.48 22.32
C THR A 334 6.27 -4.91 22.51
N PRO A 335 6.71 -5.21 23.74
CA PRO A 335 8.01 -5.84 23.96
C PRO A 335 8.07 -7.16 23.18
N GLY A 336 9.16 -7.38 22.43
CA GLY A 336 9.42 -8.70 21.88
C GLY A 336 10.18 -9.56 22.90
N LEU A 337 10.96 -10.52 22.41
CA LEU A 337 11.69 -11.42 23.31
C LEU A 337 12.83 -10.67 24.04
N PRO A 338 13.01 -10.92 25.34
CA PRO A 338 14.14 -10.35 26.08
C PRO A 338 15.47 -10.96 25.61
N SER A 339 16.58 -10.29 25.90
CA SER A 339 17.92 -10.83 25.69
C SER A 339 18.15 -12.10 26.51
N ILE A 340 18.90 -13.05 25.94
CA ILE A 340 19.36 -14.23 26.66
C ILE A 340 20.26 -13.77 27.82
N PRO A 341 20.16 -14.39 29.02
CA PRO A 341 21.05 -14.05 30.12
C PRO A 341 22.53 -14.24 29.73
N VAL A 342 23.38 -13.28 30.12
CA VAL A 342 24.83 -13.32 29.81
C VAL A 342 25.48 -14.62 30.28
N GLU A 343 25.03 -15.17 31.40
CA GLU A 343 25.52 -16.45 31.91
C GLU A 343 25.20 -17.61 30.95
N ASP A 344 24.00 -17.63 30.38
CA ASP A 344 23.57 -18.65 29.43
C ASP A 344 24.31 -18.47 28.09
N GLU A 345 24.54 -17.23 27.64
CA GLU A 345 25.38 -16.95 26.47
C GLU A 345 26.80 -17.54 26.64
N VAL A 346 27.42 -17.32 27.80
CA VAL A 346 28.76 -17.86 28.12
C VAL A 346 28.74 -19.40 28.16
N LEU A 347 27.72 -19.99 28.78
CA LEU A 347 27.59 -21.45 28.88
C LEU A 347 27.36 -22.09 27.50
N MET A 348 26.55 -21.48 26.63
CA MET A 348 26.36 -21.94 25.25
C MET A 348 27.65 -21.83 24.45
N ALA A 349 28.37 -20.71 24.56
CA ALA A 349 29.68 -20.54 23.92
C ALA A 349 30.72 -21.56 24.41
N ALA A 350 30.62 -21.99 25.67
CA ALA A 350 31.45 -23.05 26.25
C ALA A 350 30.97 -24.48 25.92
N GLY A 351 29.89 -24.65 25.13
CA GLY A 351 29.38 -25.95 24.74
C GLY A 351 28.63 -26.70 25.85
N HIS A 352 28.11 -26.00 26.86
CA HIS A 352 27.41 -26.60 27.98
C HIS A 352 26.10 -27.25 27.53
N ARG A 353 26.07 -28.60 27.50
CA ARG A 353 25.02 -29.38 26.85
C ARG A 353 23.60 -29.08 27.33
N SER A 354 23.39 -28.93 28.64
CA SER A 354 22.03 -28.68 29.16
C SER A 354 21.54 -27.27 28.85
N THR A 355 22.45 -26.29 28.76
CA THR A 355 22.09 -24.94 28.35
C THR A 355 21.78 -24.93 26.86
N LEU A 356 22.63 -25.54 26.02
CA LEU A 356 22.35 -25.68 24.59
C LEU A 356 20.99 -26.35 24.33
N ALA A 357 20.67 -27.43 25.04
CA ALA A 357 19.38 -28.12 24.91
C ALA A 357 18.16 -27.27 25.33
N THR A 358 18.37 -26.16 26.05
CA THR A 358 17.28 -25.22 26.41
C THR A 358 16.91 -24.30 25.25
N TYR A 359 17.85 -24.03 24.34
CA TYR A 359 17.77 -23.05 23.26
C TYR A 359 17.80 -23.72 21.86
N GLN A 360 17.41 -24.99 21.78
CA GLN A 360 17.32 -25.80 20.56
C GLN A 360 15.88 -26.30 20.36
N ASN A 361 15.59 -26.78 19.15
CA ASN A 361 14.35 -27.48 18.77
C ASN A 361 13.84 -28.38 19.90
N PRO A 362 12.61 -28.18 20.39
CA PRO A 362 12.05 -28.91 21.52
C PRO A 362 11.61 -30.33 21.16
N LEU A 363 11.38 -30.66 19.88
CA LEU A 363 11.13 -32.03 19.45
C LEU A 363 12.47 -32.75 19.31
N THR A 364 12.72 -33.71 20.20
CA THR A 364 13.97 -34.48 20.21
C THR A 364 13.75 -35.86 19.62
N GLY A 365 14.43 -36.17 18.50
CA GLY A 365 14.37 -37.46 17.81
C GLY A 365 13.45 -37.48 16.58
N PRO A 366 13.32 -38.63 15.89
CA PRO A 366 12.43 -38.79 14.73
C PRO A 366 11.00 -38.39 15.08
N ALA A 367 10.26 -37.76 14.18
CA ALA A 367 8.91 -37.27 14.48
C ALA A 367 7.98 -38.36 15.02
N SER A 368 8.17 -39.61 14.59
CA SER A 368 7.48 -40.80 15.11
C SER A 368 7.65 -41.06 16.61
N THR A 369 8.66 -40.47 17.27
CA THR A 369 8.99 -40.66 18.69
C THR A 369 9.19 -39.36 19.47
N GLY A 370 9.51 -38.25 18.80
CA GLY A 370 9.81 -36.95 19.41
C GLY A 370 8.61 -36.00 19.54
N THR A 371 7.50 -36.26 18.84
CA THR A 371 6.30 -35.40 18.94
C THR A 371 5.45 -35.73 20.16
N PRO A 372 4.98 -34.72 20.93
CA PRO A 372 3.95 -34.95 21.93
C PRO A 372 2.72 -35.63 21.31
N ALA A 373 2.06 -36.52 22.05
CA ALA A 373 0.85 -37.20 21.61
C ALA A 373 -0.36 -36.25 21.55
N TRP A 374 -0.36 -35.29 20.62
CA TRP A 374 -1.43 -34.34 20.43
C TRP A 374 -2.67 -35.00 19.81
N SER A 375 -3.82 -34.82 20.46
CA SER A 375 -5.09 -35.24 19.88
C SER A 375 -5.39 -34.48 18.58
N PRO A 376 -6.21 -35.03 17.66
CA PRO A 376 -6.64 -34.30 16.46
C PRO A 376 -7.27 -32.93 16.77
N THR A 377 -7.99 -32.81 17.89
CA THR A 377 -8.56 -31.54 18.37
C THR A 377 -7.47 -30.55 18.73
N HIS A 378 -6.47 -30.98 19.50
CA HIS A 378 -5.35 -30.13 19.90
C HIS A 378 -4.59 -29.62 18.67
N ARG A 379 -4.28 -30.51 17.73
CA ARG A 379 -3.60 -30.16 16.48
C ARG A 379 -4.39 -29.16 15.62
N ARG A 380 -5.70 -29.32 15.52
CA ARG A 380 -6.58 -28.36 14.84
C ARG A 380 -6.61 -27.00 15.54
N GLN A 381 -6.63 -26.98 16.87
CA GLN A 381 -6.60 -25.75 17.66
C GLN A 381 -5.28 -24.98 17.50
N GLN A 382 -4.15 -25.69 17.37
CA GLN A 382 -2.86 -25.08 17.01
C GLN A 382 -2.93 -24.40 15.64
N ALA A 383 -3.49 -25.09 14.63
CA ALA A 383 -3.68 -24.54 13.30
C ALA A 383 -4.62 -23.30 13.33
N GLU A 384 -5.73 -23.37 14.05
CA GLU A 384 -6.67 -22.25 14.18
C GLU A 384 -6.02 -21.03 14.86
N LEU A 385 -5.26 -21.24 15.94
CA LEU A 385 -4.53 -20.17 16.63
C LEU A 385 -3.52 -19.49 15.69
N LEU A 386 -2.73 -20.29 14.97
CA LEU A 386 -1.75 -19.79 14.01
C LEU A 386 -2.44 -18.91 12.95
N LEU A 387 -3.50 -19.42 12.33
CA LEU A 387 -4.16 -18.79 11.18
C LEU A 387 -4.93 -17.50 11.52
N ARG A 388 -5.62 -17.48 12.66
CA ARG A 388 -6.50 -16.36 13.04
C ARG A 388 -5.78 -15.19 13.69
N ARG A 389 -4.63 -15.44 14.29
CA ARG A 389 -3.83 -14.40 14.93
C ARG A 389 -3.43 -13.33 13.90
N PRO A 390 -3.54 -12.03 14.24
CA PRO A 390 -2.92 -10.96 13.45
C PRO A 390 -1.41 -11.17 13.34
N ILE A 391 -0.83 -10.77 12.21
CA ILE A 391 0.63 -10.82 12.07
C ILE A 391 1.32 -9.97 13.14
N ALA A 392 2.56 -10.31 13.47
CA ALA A 392 3.50 -9.44 14.16
C ALA A 392 4.51 -8.87 13.16
N SER A 393 4.71 -7.55 13.20
CA SER A 393 5.47 -6.84 12.17
C SER A 393 6.44 -5.83 12.77
N ILE A 394 7.63 -5.73 12.16
CA ILE A 394 8.58 -4.63 12.44
C ILE A 394 8.17 -3.33 11.74
N GLU A 395 7.28 -3.43 10.74
CA GLU A 395 6.72 -2.33 9.94
C GLU A 395 5.28 -2.01 10.36
N ALA A 396 4.89 -2.35 11.59
CA ALA A 396 3.50 -2.26 12.03
C ALA A 396 2.93 -0.82 11.96
N ASP A 397 3.77 0.21 12.05
CA ASP A 397 3.37 1.62 11.91
C ASP A 397 2.82 1.90 10.50
N SER A 398 3.25 1.13 9.49
CA SER A 398 2.76 1.25 8.11
C SER A 398 1.30 0.83 7.94
N TYR A 399 0.72 0.12 8.92
CA TYR A 399 -0.66 -0.38 8.84
C TYR A 399 -1.69 0.62 9.39
N ALA A 400 -1.27 1.65 10.14
CA ALA A 400 -2.14 2.70 10.69
C ALA A 400 -3.40 2.16 11.43
N GLY A 401 -3.31 0.97 12.03
CA GLY A 401 -4.44 0.27 12.66
C GLY A 401 -4.20 -1.23 12.77
N ASN A 402 -5.29 -2.00 12.85
CA ASN A 402 -5.24 -3.46 13.00
C ASN A 402 -4.45 -4.13 11.86
N LEU A 403 -3.58 -5.05 12.25
CA LEU A 403 -2.77 -5.89 11.36
C LEU A 403 -3.65 -6.96 10.67
N PRO A 404 -3.30 -7.42 9.46
CA PRO A 404 -3.99 -8.54 8.80
C PRO A 404 -3.76 -9.84 9.57
N SER A 405 -4.65 -10.82 9.41
CA SER A 405 -4.45 -12.15 9.98
C SER A 405 -3.37 -12.90 9.21
N ARG A 406 -2.70 -13.86 9.85
CA ARG A 406 -1.76 -14.74 9.15
C ARG A 406 -2.43 -15.46 7.98
N ALA A 407 -3.70 -15.87 8.12
CA ALA A 407 -4.47 -16.45 7.01
C ALA A 407 -4.57 -15.52 5.79
N GLN A 408 -4.84 -14.23 5.97
CA GLN A 408 -4.87 -13.26 4.86
C GLN A 408 -3.50 -13.19 4.15
N VAL A 409 -2.41 -13.18 4.93
CA VAL A 409 -1.05 -13.10 4.40
C VAL A 409 -0.61 -14.41 3.73
N PHE A 410 -0.93 -15.58 4.32
CA PHE A 410 -0.70 -16.88 3.70
C PHE A 410 -1.38 -16.99 2.34
N GLN A 411 -2.63 -16.56 2.25
CA GLN A 411 -3.38 -16.61 0.99
C GLN A 411 -2.80 -15.64 -0.06
N ALA A 412 -2.32 -14.47 0.37
CA ALA A 412 -1.65 -13.50 -0.50
C ALA A 412 -0.31 -14.02 -1.04
N ALA A 413 0.54 -14.55 -0.16
CA ALA A 413 1.80 -15.17 -0.53
C ALA A 413 1.60 -16.39 -1.45
N ALA A 414 0.59 -17.21 -1.17
CA ALA A 414 0.24 -18.34 -2.02
C ALA A 414 -0.20 -17.90 -3.42
N ARG A 415 -1.02 -16.85 -3.54
CA ARG A 415 -1.39 -16.27 -4.84
C ARG A 415 -0.17 -15.76 -5.61
N ALA A 416 0.77 -15.11 -4.93
CA ALA A 416 2.00 -14.58 -5.55
C ALA A 416 2.85 -15.69 -6.19
N HIS A 417 2.76 -16.91 -5.66
CA HIS A 417 3.65 -18.02 -6.02
C HIS A 417 2.94 -19.26 -6.57
N ASN A 418 1.70 -19.14 -7.05
CA ASN A 418 0.90 -20.28 -7.55
C ASN A 418 0.86 -21.47 -6.56
N LEU A 419 0.70 -21.18 -5.28
CA LEU A 419 0.53 -22.17 -4.21
C LEU A 419 -0.91 -22.15 -3.67
N THR A 420 -1.17 -22.93 -2.62
CA THR A 420 -2.38 -22.79 -1.80
C THR A 420 -2.00 -22.21 -0.44
N GLY A 421 -2.88 -21.38 0.16
CA GLY A 421 -2.64 -20.84 1.49
C GLY A 421 -2.45 -21.96 2.53
N ALA A 422 -3.23 -23.03 2.40
CA ALA A 422 -3.12 -24.21 3.25
C ALA A 422 -1.75 -24.87 3.19
N LEU A 423 -1.11 -24.95 2.01
CA LEU A 423 0.23 -25.50 1.88
C LEU A 423 1.25 -24.64 2.61
N VAL A 424 1.27 -23.32 2.35
CA VAL A 424 2.24 -22.41 3.00
C VAL A 424 2.09 -22.44 4.52
N ALA A 425 0.84 -22.41 5.01
CA ALA A 425 0.55 -22.50 6.43
C ALA A 425 0.95 -23.85 7.05
N ALA A 426 0.92 -24.95 6.30
CA ALA A 426 1.32 -26.27 6.79
C ALA A 426 2.83 -26.35 7.08
N PHE A 427 3.66 -25.78 6.20
CA PHE A 427 5.10 -25.68 6.41
C PHE A 427 5.38 -24.86 7.67
N VAL A 428 4.79 -23.65 7.76
CA VAL A 428 4.93 -22.81 8.96
C VAL A 428 4.42 -23.51 10.22
N LEU A 429 3.26 -24.18 10.18
CA LEU A 429 2.74 -24.88 11.36
C LEU A 429 3.66 -26.01 11.82
N THR A 430 4.33 -26.68 10.88
CA THR A 430 5.28 -27.76 11.21
C THR A 430 6.51 -27.20 11.92
N GLU A 431 7.13 -26.16 11.36
CA GLU A 431 8.25 -25.45 12.00
C GLU A 431 7.83 -24.93 13.39
N GLN A 432 6.66 -24.31 13.50
CA GLN A 432 6.19 -23.76 14.78
C GLN A 432 5.83 -24.84 15.82
N ARG A 433 5.49 -26.06 15.40
CA ARG A 433 5.31 -27.19 16.33
C ARG A 433 6.65 -27.63 16.92
N ASP A 434 7.74 -27.47 16.17
CA ASP A 434 9.11 -27.68 16.62
C ASP A 434 9.80 -26.38 17.04
N GLN A 435 9.06 -25.38 17.54
CA GLN A 435 9.63 -24.11 17.97
C GLN A 435 9.26 -23.77 19.41
N SER A 436 10.24 -23.19 20.13
CA SER A 436 10.03 -22.58 21.44
C SER A 436 10.41 -21.08 21.48
N GLN A 437 9.99 -20.33 22.51
CA GLN A 437 10.46 -18.94 22.68
C GLN A 437 11.96 -18.86 22.97
N ALA A 438 12.51 -19.87 23.66
CA ALA A 438 13.94 -19.90 23.95
C ALA A 438 14.74 -19.99 22.64
N GLU A 439 14.31 -20.87 21.75
CA GLU A 439 14.89 -21.01 20.43
C GLU A 439 14.73 -19.76 19.57
N ASP A 440 13.54 -19.15 19.50
CA ASP A 440 13.33 -17.89 18.78
C ASP A 440 14.33 -16.80 19.23
N ALA A 441 14.61 -16.74 20.55
CA ALA A 441 15.57 -15.81 21.11
C ALA A 441 17.01 -16.14 20.68
N ALA A 442 17.40 -17.42 20.72
CA ALA A 442 18.73 -17.86 20.35
C ALA A 442 19.01 -17.69 18.84
N ASP A 443 18.05 -18.05 18.01
CA ASP A 443 18.11 -17.91 16.55
C ASP A 443 18.35 -16.46 16.15
N TYR A 444 17.54 -15.55 16.66
CA TYR A 444 17.64 -14.14 16.31
C TYR A 444 18.90 -13.50 16.90
N GLN A 445 19.16 -13.69 18.20
CA GLN A 445 20.29 -13.04 18.86
C GLN A 445 21.64 -13.54 18.35
N SER A 446 21.73 -14.81 17.96
CA SER A 446 22.93 -15.35 17.30
C SER A 446 23.14 -14.78 15.89
N ALA A 447 22.07 -14.53 15.12
CA ALA A 447 22.17 -13.86 13.82
C ALA A 447 22.50 -12.36 13.94
N THR A 448 22.06 -11.70 15.02
CA THR A 448 22.28 -10.27 15.28
C THR A 448 23.46 -9.97 16.20
N SER A 449 24.25 -10.99 16.56
CA SER A 449 25.44 -10.81 17.38
C SER A 449 26.53 -10.04 16.63
N ARG A 450 27.13 -9.03 17.27
CA ARG A 450 28.29 -8.31 16.72
C ARG A 450 29.60 -9.10 16.83
N LEU A 451 29.63 -10.14 17.66
CA LEU A 451 30.83 -10.94 17.95
C LEU A 451 30.87 -12.24 17.15
N ALA A 452 29.72 -12.88 16.92
CA ALA A 452 29.62 -14.14 16.18
C ALA A 452 28.30 -14.19 15.40
N GLN A 453 28.36 -13.73 14.14
CA GLN A 453 27.21 -13.70 13.23
C GLN A 453 26.89 -15.11 12.70
N HIS A 454 26.04 -15.84 13.41
CA HIS A 454 25.66 -17.19 13.02
C HIS A 454 24.62 -17.19 11.89
N ASN A 455 24.60 -18.26 11.09
CA ASN A 455 23.65 -18.47 10.02
C ASN A 455 22.45 -19.29 10.52
N SER A 456 21.67 -18.71 11.42
CA SER A 456 20.46 -19.32 11.98
C SER A 456 19.28 -19.26 11.01
N SER A 457 18.27 -20.07 11.30
CA SER A 457 16.92 -20.02 10.77
C SER A 457 16.05 -19.13 11.66
N ILE A 458 15.21 -18.28 11.09
CA ILE A 458 14.49 -17.24 11.85
C ILE A 458 13.01 -17.20 11.47
N GLY A 459 12.17 -16.95 12.46
CA GLY A 459 10.76 -16.57 12.31
C GLY A 459 9.84 -17.74 11.99
N LEU A 460 8.63 -17.43 11.55
CA LEU A 460 7.53 -18.38 11.40
C LEU A 460 7.89 -19.67 10.66
N GLY A 461 8.56 -19.56 9.51
CA GLY A 461 8.96 -20.71 8.70
C GLY A 461 10.42 -21.10 8.84
N GLN A 462 11.12 -20.67 9.89
CA GLN A 462 12.51 -21.06 10.14
C GLN A 462 13.41 -20.86 8.90
N VAL A 463 13.32 -19.67 8.29
CA VAL A 463 14.06 -19.37 7.06
C VAL A 463 15.51 -19.06 7.41
N VAL A 464 16.44 -19.82 6.83
CA VAL A 464 17.89 -19.60 7.03
C VAL A 464 18.34 -18.26 6.44
N VAL A 465 19.04 -17.44 7.22
CA VAL A 465 19.53 -16.10 6.82
C VAL A 465 20.25 -16.12 5.47
N SER A 466 21.20 -17.03 5.29
CA SER A 466 21.95 -17.12 4.03
C SER A 466 21.11 -17.64 2.86
N THR A 467 20.09 -18.46 3.12
CA THR A 467 19.13 -18.89 2.10
C THR A 467 18.28 -17.71 1.64
N ALA A 468 17.74 -16.90 2.57
CA ALA A 468 17.01 -15.68 2.25
C ALA A 468 17.82 -14.75 1.34
N ARG A 469 19.12 -14.61 1.63
CA ARG A 469 20.04 -13.76 0.86
C ARG A 469 20.35 -14.33 -0.53
N ARG A 470 20.70 -15.61 -0.61
CA ARG A 470 21.07 -16.29 -1.88
C ARG A 470 19.89 -16.45 -2.84
N ARG A 471 18.71 -16.77 -2.30
CA ARG A 471 17.49 -17.08 -3.06
C ARG A 471 16.59 -15.88 -3.29
N ASP A 472 17.03 -14.73 -2.81
CA ASP A 472 16.36 -13.46 -3.01
C ASP A 472 14.90 -13.47 -2.55
N LEU A 473 14.71 -13.81 -1.26
CA LEU A 473 13.40 -14.18 -0.75
C LEU A 473 12.48 -12.99 -0.42
N PHE A 474 12.97 -11.75 -0.42
CA PHE A 474 12.18 -10.55 -0.15
C PHE A 474 11.65 -9.84 -1.40
N ALA A 475 11.84 -10.43 -2.59
CA ALA A 475 11.55 -9.80 -3.88
C ALA A 475 10.09 -9.37 -4.07
N ASP A 476 9.16 -10.03 -3.38
CA ASP A 476 7.73 -9.80 -3.59
C ASP A 476 7.23 -8.59 -2.79
N LEU A 477 7.95 -8.16 -1.75
CA LEU A 477 7.54 -7.10 -0.83
C LEU A 477 8.49 -5.90 -0.81
N MET A 478 9.58 -5.94 -1.59
CA MET A 478 10.62 -4.91 -1.59
C MET A 478 11.18 -4.69 -2.98
N THR A 479 11.41 -3.43 -3.33
CA THR A 479 12.06 -3.07 -4.59
C THR A 479 13.50 -3.58 -4.64
N THR A 480 14.02 -3.79 -5.85
CA THR A 480 15.43 -4.19 -6.07
C THR A 480 16.41 -3.20 -5.45
N ASP A 481 16.18 -1.90 -5.62
CA ASP A 481 17.05 -0.85 -5.06
C ASP A 481 17.12 -0.92 -3.54
N THR A 482 15.97 -1.07 -2.87
CA THR A 482 15.92 -1.16 -1.42
C THR A 482 16.62 -2.42 -0.92
N ARG A 483 16.43 -3.57 -1.57
CA ARG A 483 17.15 -4.80 -1.20
C ARG A 483 18.66 -4.69 -1.39
N GLN A 484 19.11 -4.05 -2.48
CA GLN A 484 20.53 -3.78 -2.72
C GLN A 484 21.14 -2.84 -1.68
N ARG A 485 20.39 -1.78 -1.30
CA ARG A 485 20.79 -0.81 -0.27
C ARG A 485 20.90 -1.45 1.10
N LEU A 486 19.95 -2.31 1.48
CA LEU A 486 19.99 -3.05 2.75
C LEU A 486 21.01 -4.19 2.74
N GLY A 487 21.54 -4.58 1.57
CA GLY A 487 22.50 -5.66 1.44
C GLY A 487 21.89 -7.06 1.64
N VAL A 488 20.57 -7.18 1.60
CA VAL A 488 19.85 -8.45 1.88
C VAL A 488 19.97 -9.49 0.76
N ASN A 489 20.68 -9.17 -0.33
CA ASN A 489 21.08 -10.12 -1.38
C ASN A 489 22.58 -10.37 -1.48
N ARG A 490 23.40 -9.69 -0.65
CA ARG A 490 24.84 -9.94 -0.62
C ARG A 490 25.07 -11.20 0.19
N THR A 491 25.85 -12.16 -0.28
CA THR A 491 26.12 -13.42 0.46
C THR A 491 27.18 -13.27 1.54
N SER A 492 27.92 -12.15 1.55
CA SER A 492 28.87 -11.76 2.57
C SER A 492 28.79 -10.25 2.82
N GLY A 493 29.25 -9.81 3.99
CA GLY A 493 29.27 -8.39 4.37
C GLY A 493 27.92 -7.86 4.90
N PRO A 494 27.71 -6.52 4.85
CA PRO A 494 26.60 -5.86 5.52
C PRO A 494 25.24 -6.31 4.95
N GLY A 495 24.24 -6.41 5.83
CA GLY A 495 22.87 -6.82 5.49
C GLY A 495 22.36 -8.05 6.25
N GLN A 496 23.22 -8.73 7.02
CA GLN A 496 22.81 -9.85 7.88
C GLN A 496 21.76 -9.42 8.90
N PHE A 497 21.99 -8.33 9.63
CA PHE A 497 21.04 -7.84 10.64
C PHE A 497 19.72 -7.44 10.00
N ALA A 498 19.77 -6.67 8.90
CA ALA A 498 18.56 -6.34 8.15
C ALA A 498 17.80 -7.57 7.64
N THR A 499 18.52 -8.63 7.23
CA THR A 499 17.91 -9.91 6.85
C THR A 499 17.23 -10.57 8.05
N ALA A 500 17.90 -10.60 9.21
CA ALA A 500 17.35 -11.17 10.44
C ALA A 500 16.09 -10.41 10.91
N ASP A 501 16.13 -9.07 10.90
CA ASP A 501 14.99 -8.22 11.23
C ASP A 501 13.79 -8.53 10.31
N LEU A 502 14.03 -8.56 8.99
CA LEU A 502 12.98 -8.88 8.02
C LEU A 502 12.44 -10.30 8.21
N LEU A 503 13.28 -11.30 8.49
CA LEU A 503 12.82 -12.65 8.77
C LEU A 503 12.04 -12.78 10.09
N ALA A 504 12.28 -11.91 11.07
CA ALA A 504 11.50 -11.86 12.30
C ALA A 504 10.11 -11.22 12.09
N SER A 505 9.94 -10.42 11.04
CA SER A 505 8.64 -9.85 10.66
C SER A 505 7.81 -10.85 9.86
N GLU A 506 6.60 -11.14 10.33
CA GLU A 506 5.85 -12.31 9.87
C GLU A 506 5.41 -12.22 8.40
N GLU A 507 5.09 -11.03 7.88
CA GLU A 507 4.72 -10.87 6.48
C GLU A 507 5.88 -11.15 5.52
N TYR A 508 7.08 -10.67 5.84
CA TYR A 508 8.28 -10.95 5.05
C TYR A 508 8.67 -12.41 5.16
N ASN A 509 8.57 -13.01 6.36
CA ASN A 509 8.83 -14.42 6.56
C ASN A 509 7.85 -15.31 5.76
N ILE A 510 6.54 -15.04 5.84
CA ILE A 510 5.52 -15.82 5.11
C ILE A 510 5.73 -15.75 3.59
N PHE A 511 6.04 -14.57 3.05
CA PHE A 511 6.36 -14.44 1.62
C PHE A 511 7.67 -15.14 1.25
N ALA A 512 8.69 -15.07 2.11
CA ALA A 512 9.94 -15.80 1.92
C ALA A 512 9.72 -17.31 1.88
N VAL A 513 8.90 -17.87 2.79
CA VAL A 513 8.51 -19.28 2.82
C VAL A 513 7.79 -19.67 1.52
N ALA A 514 6.75 -18.93 1.12
CA ALA A 514 5.99 -19.22 -0.09
C ALA A 514 6.88 -19.18 -1.34
N ARG A 515 7.74 -18.17 -1.45
CA ARG A 515 8.70 -18.04 -2.55
C ARG A 515 9.68 -19.20 -2.57
N TYR A 516 10.21 -19.60 -1.42
CA TYR A 516 11.16 -20.70 -1.34
C TYR A 516 10.50 -22.04 -1.70
N ILE A 517 9.30 -22.34 -1.17
CA ILE A 517 8.48 -23.51 -1.54
C ILE A 517 8.28 -23.59 -3.05
N ARG A 518 7.95 -22.46 -3.70
CA ARG A 518 7.77 -22.43 -5.15
C ARG A 518 9.07 -22.70 -5.89
N GLN A 519 10.19 -22.09 -5.49
CA GLN A 519 11.49 -22.35 -6.10
C GLN A 519 11.91 -23.82 -6.02
N ILE A 520 11.74 -24.47 -4.86
CA ILE A 520 12.10 -25.89 -4.73
C ILE A 520 11.15 -26.79 -5.52
N ALA A 521 9.86 -26.46 -5.61
CA ALA A 521 8.91 -27.20 -6.43
C ALA A 521 9.20 -27.03 -7.94
N ASP A 522 9.58 -25.83 -8.39
CA ASP A 522 9.98 -25.59 -9.79
C ASP A 522 11.27 -26.34 -10.15
N GLN A 523 12.22 -26.40 -9.22
CA GLN A 523 13.43 -27.22 -9.37
C GLN A 523 13.04 -28.69 -9.59
N ALA A 524 12.16 -29.22 -8.75
CA ALA A 524 11.67 -30.60 -8.83
C ALA A 524 11.04 -30.94 -10.20
N ALA A 525 10.22 -30.03 -10.72
CA ALA A 525 9.51 -30.22 -11.99
C ALA A 525 10.45 -30.40 -13.19
N GLY A 526 11.70 -29.94 -13.09
CA GLY A 526 12.73 -30.11 -14.10
C GLY A 526 13.59 -31.38 -13.95
N LEU A 527 13.39 -32.18 -12.90
CA LEU A 527 14.20 -33.37 -12.61
C LEU A 527 13.57 -34.65 -13.17
N SER A 528 14.39 -35.71 -13.24
CA SER A 528 13.93 -37.07 -13.52
C SER A 528 13.85 -37.86 -12.22
N LEU A 529 12.73 -38.56 -11.98
CA LEU A 529 12.62 -39.40 -10.78
C LEU A 529 13.66 -40.54 -10.78
N ALA A 530 14.18 -40.94 -11.94
CA ALA A 530 15.25 -41.91 -12.05
C ALA A 530 16.59 -41.44 -11.44
N SER A 531 16.79 -40.13 -11.27
CA SER A 531 17.97 -39.58 -10.58
C SER A 531 17.78 -39.44 -9.07
N LEU A 532 16.62 -39.80 -8.54
CA LEU A 532 16.25 -39.68 -7.12
C LEU A 532 15.72 -41.02 -6.57
N PRO A 533 16.53 -42.09 -6.56
CA PRO A 533 16.08 -43.42 -6.15
C PRO A 533 15.59 -43.49 -4.70
N ASN A 534 16.19 -42.74 -3.76
CA ASN A 534 15.73 -42.73 -2.37
C ASN A 534 14.39 -42.00 -2.23
N THR A 535 14.23 -40.84 -2.88
CA THR A 535 12.95 -40.13 -2.94
C THR A 535 11.86 -41.00 -3.56
N ALA A 536 12.16 -41.69 -4.67
CA ALA A 536 11.21 -42.59 -5.33
C ALA A 536 10.81 -43.79 -4.45
N ALA A 537 11.74 -44.32 -3.68
CA ALA A 537 11.48 -45.43 -2.75
C ALA A 537 10.61 -44.99 -1.57
N GLN A 538 10.85 -43.80 -1.00
CA GLN A 538 10.09 -43.28 0.13
C GLN A 538 8.69 -42.78 -0.28
N TYR A 539 8.57 -42.17 -1.46
CA TYR A 539 7.36 -41.51 -1.94
C TYR A 539 6.92 -42.07 -3.29
N PRO A 540 6.39 -43.32 -3.35
CA PRO A 540 6.10 -44.01 -4.60
C PRO A 540 5.00 -43.33 -5.45
N GLY A 541 4.17 -42.48 -4.85
CA GLY A 541 3.14 -41.70 -5.53
C GLY A 541 3.59 -40.32 -6.02
N ILE A 542 4.88 -39.97 -5.86
CA ILE A 542 5.39 -38.66 -6.27
C ILE A 542 5.28 -38.46 -7.79
N ASN A 543 4.81 -37.29 -8.20
CA ASN A 543 4.77 -36.84 -9.58
C ASN A 543 5.53 -35.52 -9.71
N LEU A 544 6.80 -35.59 -10.12
CA LEU A 544 7.64 -34.39 -10.24
C LEU A 544 7.05 -33.35 -11.20
N GLY A 545 6.46 -33.77 -12.32
CA GLY A 545 5.85 -32.86 -13.29
C GLY A 545 4.65 -32.09 -12.74
N ALA A 546 3.94 -32.63 -11.73
CA ALA A 546 2.84 -31.93 -11.09
C ALA A 546 3.29 -30.66 -10.36
N TYR A 547 4.54 -30.60 -9.89
CA TYR A 547 5.04 -29.45 -9.15
C TYR A 547 4.97 -28.16 -9.98
N ALA A 548 5.09 -28.18 -11.30
CA ALA A 548 4.93 -26.98 -12.14
C ALA A 548 3.54 -26.33 -12.03
N GLY A 549 2.53 -27.11 -11.61
CA GLY A 549 1.16 -26.65 -11.39
C GLY A 549 0.89 -26.14 -9.97
N ASN A 550 -0.40 -25.93 -9.69
CA ASN A 550 -0.87 -25.52 -8.38
C ASN A 550 -1.01 -26.74 -7.42
N PRO A 551 -0.67 -26.61 -6.13
CA PRO A 551 -0.74 -27.69 -5.14
C PRO A 551 -2.11 -28.34 -4.95
N SER A 552 -3.19 -27.67 -5.35
CA SER A 552 -4.54 -28.27 -5.36
C SER A 552 -4.66 -29.54 -6.20
N THR A 553 -3.70 -29.81 -7.09
CA THR A 553 -3.65 -30.99 -7.96
C THR A 553 -2.48 -31.94 -7.66
N TRP A 554 -1.66 -31.62 -6.65
CA TRP A 554 -0.50 -32.43 -6.30
C TRP A 554 -0.95 -33.72 -5.59
N PRO A 555 -0.32 -34.87 -5.89
CA PRO A 555 -0.41 -36.05 -5.04
C PRO A 555 0.00 -35.75 -3.59
N ASP A 556 -0.54 -36.47 -2.62
CA ASP A 556 -0.15 -36.31 -1.21
C ASP A 556 1.37 -36.50 -1.01
N ASP A 557 1.97 -37.42 -1.77
CA ASP A 557 3.40 -37.69 -1.76
C ASP A 557 4.24 -36.52 -2.27
N ASN A 558 3.70 -35.66 -3.14
CA ASN A 558 4.37 -34.42 -3.50
C ASN A 558 4.43 -33.45 -2.31
N VAL A 559 3.40 -33.40 -1.47
CA VAL A 559 3.41 -32.55 -0.27
C VAL A 559 4.43 -33.09 0.74
N ARG A 560 4.46 -34.41 0.96
CA ARG A 560 5.43 -35.06 1.86
C ARG A 560 6.87 -34.86 1.40
N ALA A 561 7.16 -35.20 0.14
CA ALA A 561 8.51 -35.06 -0.41
C ALA A 561 8.98 -33.61 -0.30
N LEU A 562 8.17 -32.64 -0.72
CA LEU A 562 8.53 -31.23 -0.64
C LEU A 562 8.77 -30.76 0.81
N GLY A 563 8.02 -31.32 1.77
CA GLY A 563 8.26 -31.10 3.20
C GLY A 563 9.66 -31.50 3.63
N SER A 564 10.12 -32.70 3.23
CA SER A 564 11.49 -33.16 3.44
C SER A 564 12.52 -32.21 2.80
N GLU A 565 12.31 -31.84 1.53
CA GLU A 565 13.25 -31.01 0.76
C GLU A 565 13.35 -29.55 1.23
N TYR A 566 12.38 -29.07 2.03
CA TYR A 566 12.39 -27.71 2.56
C TYR A 566 13.36 -27.56 3.74
N THR A 567 13.43 -28.59 4.59
CA THR A 567 14.28 -28.60 5.79
C THR A 567 15.71 -29.10 5.50
N SER A 568 15.94 -29.73 4.34
CA SER A 568 17.25 -30.19 3.88
C SER A 568 17.76 -29.44 2.63
N THR A 569 18.88 -29.89 2.08
CA THR A 569 19.33 -29.47 0.75
C THR A 569 18.33 -29.98 -0.30
N PRO A 570 17.69 -29.10 -1.10
CA PRO A 570 16.62 -29.55 -1.98
C PRO A 570 17.09 -30.47 -3.10
N TRP A 571 16.45 -31.64 -3.19
CA TRP A 571 16.57 -32.65 -4.25
C TRP A 571 17.98 -33.23 -4.40
N ASP A 572 18.69 -33.41 -3.30
CA ASP A 572 19.98 -34.12 -3.24
C ASP A 572 19.83 -35.64 -2.96
N ASP A 573 18.59 -36.14 -3.00
CA ASP A 573 18.19 -37.52 -2.68
C ASP A 573 18.50 -37.95 -1.23
N SER A 574 18.74 -36.97 -0.34
CA SER A 574 18.93 -37.16 1.11
C SER A 574 17.71 -36.62 1.87
N LEU A 575 16.83 -37.54 2.27
CA LEU A 575 15.57 -37.21 2.94
C LEU A 575 15.75 -37.01 4.45
N VAL A 576 14.97 -36.09 5.02
CA VAL A 576 14.84 -35.97 6.47
C VAL A 576 13.72 -36.93 6.93
N PRO A 577 14.05 -37.95 7.76
CA PRO A 577 13.07 -38.91 8.22
C PRO A 577 11.87 -38.24 8.90
N ASP A 578 10.67 -38.72 8.57
CA ASP A 578 9.38 -38.32 9.14
C ASP A 578 8.95 -36.84 8.98
N TRP A 579 9.83 -35.91 8.57
CA TRP A 579 9.49 -34.48 8.46
C TRP A 579 8.43 -34.23 7.38
N GLY A 580 8.52 -34.93 6.24
CA GLY A 580 7.51 -34.88 5.19
C GLY A 580 6.12 -35.29 5.67
N ASP A 581 6.04 -36.29 6.56
CA ASP A 581 4.77 -36.74 7.13
C ASP A 581 4.22 -35.75 8.15
N LEU A 582 5.08 -35.06 8.92
CA LEU A 582 4.64 -33.96 9.79
C LEU A 582 4.05 -32.81 8.98
N VAL A 583 4.71 -32.41 7.90
CA VAL A 583 4.19 -31.36 6.99
C VAL A 583 2.85 -31.76 6.41
N PHE A 584 2.71 -33.02 5.97
CA PHE A 584 1.44 -33.50 5.46
C PHE A 584 0.34 -33.57 6.54
N GLN A 585 0.66 -33.95 7.77
CA GLN A 585 -0.28 -33.90 8.89
C GLN A 585 -0.72 -32.46 9.18
N ALA A 586 0.23 -31.51 9.23
CA ALA A 586 -0.07 -30.09 9.38
C ALA A 586 -0.95 -29.57 8.24
N TYR A 587 -0.73 -30.04 7.01
CA TYR A 587 -1.57 -29.70 5.85
C TYR A 587 -3.01 -30.18 6.01
N GLN A 588 -3.21 -31.40 6.52
CA GLN A 588 -4.53 -31.91 6.86
C GLN A 588 -5.18 -31.12 8.01
N ASP A 589 -4.41 -30.81 9.06
CA ASP A 589 -4.91 -30.06 10.22
C ASP A 589 -5.35 -28.63 9.84
N VAL A 590 -4.56 -27.95 8.99
CA VAL A 590 -4.90 -26.62 8.44
C VAL A 590 -6.19 -26.68 7.64
N ARG A 591 -6.32 -27.63 6.71
CA ARG A 591 -7.55 -27.81 5.92
C ARG A 591 -8.76 -28.14 6.79
N ALA A 592 -8.56 -28.91 7.86
CA ALA A 592 -9.63 -29.25 8.79
C ALA A 592 -10.17 -28.07 9.60
N THR A 593 -9.48 -26.92 9.61
CA THR A 593 -10.01 -25.67 10.20
C THR A 593 -11.09 -25.02 9.34
N GLY A 594 -11.08 -25.25 8.02
CA GLY A 594 -11.94 -24.57 7.05
C GLY A 594 -11.63 -23.09 6.84
N ILE A 595 -10.49 -22.59 7.33
CA ILE A 595 -10.07 -21.18 7.18
C ILE A 595 -9.36 -20.93 5.83
N LEU A 596 -8.54 -21.89 5.37
CA LEU A 596 -7.74 -21.82 4.13
C LEU A 596 -7.98 -23.00 3.19
#